data_AF-A0A9W9ZPI7-F1
#
_entry.id   AF-A0A9W9ZPI7-F1
#
_cell.length_a   1.000
_cell.length_b   1.000
_cell.length_c   1.000
_cell.angle_alpha   90.00
_cell.angle_beta   90.00
_cell.angle_gamma   90.00
#
_symmetry.space_group_name_H-M   'P 1'
#
loop_
_entity.id
_entity.type
_entity.pdbx_description
1 polymer ?
#
loop_
_entity_poly.entity_id
_entity_poly.type
_entity_poly.pdbx_seq_one_letter_code
_entity_poly.pdbx_strand_id
1 'polypeptide(L)'
;MHAMVYHVPGAIEKYGNVKQFTGQGVEKNDDARRVVKRKSNNLDSPTDVLLTESRLRSLRKRERTPRTYNKQNVTYWDNGIKQSRAKRKRLSFQMSE
;
A
#
# COMPACT_ATOMS: atom_id res chain seq x y z
N MET A 1 2.21 11.35 37.74
CA MET A 1 1.65 10.34 38.66
C MET A 1 0.16 10.54 39.00
N HIS A 2 -0.46 11.69 38.74
CA HIS A 2 -1.87 11.95 39.10
C HIS A 2 -2.88 10.94 38.49
N ALA A 3 -2.85 10.73 37.18
CA ALA A 3 -3.83 9.85 36.51
C ALA A 3 -3.77 8.39 36.97
N MET A 4 -2.56 7.87 37.27
CA MET A 4 -2.40 6.50 37.76
C MET A 4 -2.98 6.30 39.17
N VAL A 5 -2.99 7.34 39.99
CA VAL A 5 -3.47 7.25 41.37
C VAL A 5 -4.98 7.50 41.45
N TYR A 6 -5.49 8.46 40.68
CA TYR A 6 -6.89 8.91 40.83
C TYR A 6 -7.87 8.38 39.79
N HIS A 7 -7.40 7.97 38.60
CA HIS A 7 -8.29 7.59 37.50
C HIS A 7 -8.17 6.10 37.13
N VAL A 8 -6.96 5.55 37.18
CA VAL A 8 -6.72 4.14 36.85
C VAL A 8 -7.51 3.18 37.76
N PRO A 9 -7.60 3.38 39.09
CA PRO A 9 -8.42 2.50 39.93
C PRO A 9 -9.90 2.47 39.51
N GLY A 10 -10.50 3.63 39.27
CA GLY A 10 -11.90 3.71 38.79
C GLY A 10 -12.09 3.08 37.40
N ALA A 11 -11.08 3.16 36.53
CA ALA A 11 -11.11 2.48 35.24
C ALA A 11 -11.00 0.95 35.39
N ILE A 12 -10.21 0.44 36.34
CA ILE A 12 -10.11 -1.00 36.62
C ILE A 12 -11.44 -1.52 37.18
N GLU A 13 -12.05 -0.81 38.11
CA GLU A 13 -13.34 -1.20 38.69
C GLU A 13 -14.45 -1.26 37.62
N LYS A 14 -14.48 -0.28 36.72
CA LYS A 14 -15.50 -0.19 35.67
C LYS A 14 -15.30 -1.17 34.51
N TYR A 15 -14.06 -1.45 34.13
CA TYR A 15 -13.73 -2.19 32.89
C TYR A 15 -12.92 -3.48 33.12
N GLY A 16 -12.63 -3.83 34.38
CA GLY A 16 -11.86 -5.00 34.79
C GLY A 16 -10.35 -4.91 34.54
N ASN A 17 -9.91 -4.16 33.52
CA ASN A 17 -8.50 -3.88 33.25
C ASN A 17 -8.31 -2.60 32.42
N VAL A 18 -7.12 -2.00 32.53
CA VAL A 18 -6.70 -0.85 31.71
C VAL A 18 -5.90 -1.28 30.47
N LYS A 19 -5.34 -2.49 30.47
CA LYS A 19 -4.45 -3.00 29.42
C LYS A 19 -5.09 -2.95 28.02
N GLN A 20 -6.38 -3.25 27.93
CA GLN A 20 -7.15 -3.22 26.67
C GLN A 20 -7.25 -1.83 26.03
N PHE A 21 -7.09 -0.75 26.81
CA PHE A 21 -7.13 0.64 26.32
C PHE A 21 -5.74 1.21 26.05
N THR A 22 -4.69 0.40 26.22
CA THR A 22 -3.33 0.85 25.94
C THR A 22 -3.05 0.84 24.44
N GLY A 23 -2.30 1.83 23.97
CA GLY A 23 -1.85 1.91 22.58
C GLY A 23 -0.85 0.82 22.18
N GLN A 24 -0.44 -0.07 23.09
CA GLN A 24 0.64 -1.05 22.84
C GLN A 24 0.40 -1.96 21.63
N GLY A 25 -0.85 -2.30 21.31
CA GLY A 25 -1.18 -3.09 20.12
C GLY A 25 -1.20 -2.29 18.81
N VAL A 26 -1.30 -0.96 18.89
CA VAL A 26 -1.37 -0.05 17.75
C VAL A 26 -0.01 0.59 17.46
N GLU A 27 0.67 1.05 18.51
CA GLU A 27 1.98 1.73 18.41
C GLU A 27 3.12 0.76 18.11
N LYS A 28 3.03 -0.50 18.55
CA LYS A 28 4.06 -1.51 18.30
C LYS A 28 3.84 -2.31 17.00
N ASN A 29 2.75 -2.07 16.28
CA ASN A 29 2.47 -2.78 15.03
C ASN A 29 3.13 -2.07 13.83
N ASP A 30 4.44 -1.89 13.91
CA ASP A 30 5.22 -1.24 12.85
C ASP A 30 5.59 -2.22 11.73
N ASP A 31 5.36 -3.52 11.90
CA ASP A 31 5.72 -4.53 10.89
C ASP A 31 4.93 -4.38 9.59
N ALA A 32 3.62 -4.18 9.68
CA ALA A 32 2.79 -3.92 8.50
C ALA A 32 3.21 -2.61 7.82
N ARG A 33 3.44 -1.55 8.60
CA ARG A 33 3.87 -0.23 8.09
C ARG A 33 5.28 -0.29 7.48
N ARG A 34 6.19 -1.09 8.04
CA ARG A 34 7.56 -1.30 7.60
C ARG A 34 7.63 -2.14 6.33
N VAL A 35 6.81 -3.19 6.22
CA VAL A 35 6.67 -3.99 4.99
C VAL A 35 6.09 -3.14 3.86
N VAL A 36 5.06 -2.34 4.15
CA VAL A 36 4.48 -1.41 3.17
C VAL A 36 5.52 -0.38 2.75
N LYS A 37 6.18 0.34 3.66
CA LYS A 37 7.24 1.32 3.34
C LYS A 37 8.44 0.73 2.60
N ARG A 38 8.84 -0.51 2.87
CA ARG A 38 9.94 -1.18 2.13
C ARG A 38 9.55 -1.54 0.71
N LYS A 39 8.29 -1.92 0.46
CA LYS A 39 7.82 -2.39 -0.85
C LYS A 39 7.24 -1.28 -1.71
N SER A 40 6.58 -0.32 -1.10
CA SER A 40 6.04 0.85 -1.78
C SER A 40 7.03 1.99 -1.59
N ASN A 41 7.68 2.42 -2.67
CA ASN A 41 8.49 3.64 -2.71
C ASN A 41 7.59 4.91 -2.63
N ASN A 42 6.57 4.87 -1.77
CA ASN A 42 5.37 5.67 -1.82
C ASN A 42 5.18 6.31 -0.44
N LEU A 43 5.46 7.61 -0.36
CA LEU A 43 5.45 8.39 0.87
C LEU A 43 4.03 8.67 1.39
N ASP A 44 3.00 8.53 0.54
CA ASP A 44 1.60 8.87 0.84
C ASP A 44 0.61 7.69 0.71
N SER A 45 1.06 6.50 1.11
CA SER A 45 0.25 5.27 1.05
C SER A 45 -1.16 5.35 1.67
N PRO A 46 -1.39 6.00 2.83
CA PRO A 46 -2.73 6.03 3.43
C PRO A 46 -3.73 6.85 2.61
N THR A 47 -3.28 7.99 2.07
CA THR A 47 -4.10 8.88 1.23
C THR A 47 -4.48 8.19 -0.08
N ASP A 48 -3.53 7.48 -0.69
CA ASP A 48 -3.77 6.68 -1.90
C ASP A 48 -4.79 5.57 -1.65
N VAL A 49 -4.74 4.88 -0.51
CA VAL A 49 -5.71 3.84 -0.14
C VAL A 49 -7.11 4.41 -0.03
N LEU A 50 -7.29 5.52 0.70
CA LEU A 50 -8.58 6.19 0.87
C LEU A 50 -9.16 6.69 -0.46
N LEU A 51 -8.33 7.30 -1.31
CA LEU A 51 -8.72 7.73 -2.65
C LEU A 51 -9.13 6.56 -3.53
N THR A 52 -8.42 5.44 -3.44
CA THR A 52 -8.72 4.23 -4.22
C THR A 52 -10.04 3.60 -3.79
N GLU A 53 -10.31 3.49 -2.49
CA GLU A 53 -11.59 3.01 -1.97
C GLU A 53 -12.77 3.90 -2.39
N SER A 54 -12.60 5.22 -2.31
CA SER A 54 -13.61 6.19 -2.75
C SER A 54 -13.95 6.04 -4.24
N ARG A 55 -12.91 5.88 -5.08
CA ARG A 55 -13.06 5.61 -6.52
C ARG A 55 -13.81 4.29 -6.75
N LEU A 56 -13.43 3.22 -6.06
CA LEU A 56 -14.11 1.92 -6.18
C LEU A 56 -15.58 1.98 -5.76
N ARG A 57 -15.91 2.66 -4.65
CA ARG A 57 -17.31 2.89 -4.22
C ARG A 57 -18.11 3.63 -5.28
N SER A 58 -17.53 4.66 -5.89
CA SER A 58 -18.17 5.46 -6.93
C SER A 58 -18.41 4.64 -8.21
N LEU A 59 -17.49 3.72 -8.52
CA LEU A 59 -17.57 2.82 -9.67
C LEU A 59 -18.46 1.61 -9.45
N ARG A 60 -18.83 1.28 -8.20
CA ARG A 60 -19.61 0.09 -7.82
C ARG A 60 -20.94 -0.07 -8.57
N LYS A 61 -21.52 1.04 -9.05
CA LYS A 61 -22.79 1.04 -9.80
C LYS A 61 -22.65 0.59 -11.26
N ARG A 62 -21.41 0.42 -11.76
CA ARG A 62 -21.16 0.00 -13.15
C ARG A 62 -20.10 -1.09 -13.19
N GLU A 63 -20.41 -2.19 -13.86
CA GLU A 63 -19.40 -3.19 -14.17
C GLU A 63 -18.51 -2.65 -15.30
N ARG A 64 -17.19 -2.70 -15.10
CA ARG A 64 -16.25 -2.23 -16.12
C ARG A 64 -16.15 -3.32 -17.19
N THR A 65 -16.70 -3.05 -18.37
CA THR A 65 -16.44 -3.90 -19.54
C THR A 65 -14.99 -3.72 -20.00
N PRO A 66 -14.23 -4.81 -20.21
CA PRO A 66 -12.92 -4.73 -20.84
C PRO A 66 -13.04 -4.00 -22.17
N ARG A 67 -12.15 -3.03 -22.43
CA ARG A 67 -12.13 -2.36 -23.73
C ARG A 67 -11.51 -3.33 -24.74
N THR A 68 -12.14 -3.51 -25.88
CA THR A 68 -11.56 -4.30 -26.97
C THR A 68 -10.26 -3.66 -27.42
N TYR A 69 -9.14 -4.32 -27.18
CA TYR A 69 -7.83 -3.82 -27.55
C TYR A 69 -7.42 -4.43 -28.89
N ASN A 70 -7.43 -3.60 -29.94
CA ASN A 70 -6.96 -3.99 -31.26
C ASN A 70 -5.53 -3.49 -31.47
N LYS A 71 -4.60 -4.42 -31.67
CA LYS A 71 -3.22 -4.10 -32.01
C LYS A 71 -3.16 -3.56 -33.43
N GLN A 72 -3.08 -2.23 -33.58
CA GLN A 72 -3.02 -1.60 -34.90
C GLN A 72 -1.67 -1.76 -35.58
N ASN A 73 -0.57 -1.75 -34.82
CA ASN A 73 0.78 -1.85 -35.38
C ASN A 73 1.34 -3.27 -35.29
N VAL A 74 0.90 -4.14 -36.20
CA VAL A 74 1.27 -5.57 -36.22
C VAL A 74 2.79 -5.75 -36.32
N THR A 75 3.45 -4.98 -37.19
CA THR A 75 4.90 -5.04 -37.41
C THR A 75 5.71 -4.69 -36.17
N TYR A 76 5.28 -3.68 -35.41
CA TYR A 76 5.88 -3.36 -34.12
C TYR A 76 5.70 -4.49 -33.11
N TRP A 77 4.49 -5.05 -32.99
CA TRP A 77 4.18 -6.09 -32.02
C TRP A 77 4.85 -7.43 -32.33
N ASP A 78 5.06 -7.76 -33.60
CA ASP A 78 5.67 -9.03 -34.00
C ASP A 78 7.21 -8.99 -33.89
N ASN A 79 7.82 -7.94 -34.45
CA ASN A 79 9.27 -7.87 -34.63
C ASN A 79 9.90 -6.63 -33.99
N GLY A 80 9.25 -5.46 -34.09
CA GLY A 80 9.80 -4.20 -33.58
C GLY A 80 10.06 -4.21 -32.07
N ILE A 81 9.18 -4.84 -31.28
CA ILE A 81 9.31 -4.93 -29.82
C ILE A 81 10.47 -5.83 -29.41
N LYS A 82 10.72 -6.92 -30.14
CA LYS A 82 11.83 -7.84 -29.88
C LYS A 82 13.16 -7.13 -30.13
N GLN A 83 13.27 -6.43 -31.25
CA GLN A 83 14.45 -5.65 -31.62
C GLN A 83 14.71 -4.50 -30.64
N SER A 84 13.66 -3.76 -30.25
CA SER A 84 13.78 -2.66 -29.29
C SER A 84 14.26 -3.13 -27.92
N ARG A 85 13.75 -4.28 -27.45
CA ARG A 85 14.18 -4.89 -26.17
C ARG A 85 15.61 -5.42 -26.24
N ALA A 86 16.02 -6.01 -27.36
CA ALA A 86 17.40 -6.48 -27.55
C ALA A 86 18.42 -5.33 -27.51
N LYS A 87 18.05 -4.13 -28.00
CA LYS A 87 18.91 -2.93 -27.99
C LYS A 87 19.01 -2.26 -26.61
N ARG A 88 18.12 -2.55 -25.66
CA ARG A 88 18.19 -1.95 -24.32
C ARG A 88 19.29 -2.64 -23.52
N LYS A 89 20.25 -1.85 -23.02
CA LYS A 89 21.24 -2.34 -22.06
C LYS A 89 20.51 -2.87 -20.83
N ARG A 90 20.85 -4.08 -20.41
CA ARG A 90 20.38 -4.65 -19.14
C ARG A 90 21.03 -3.85 -18.02
N LEU A 91 20.21 -3.22 -17.18
CA LEU A 91 20.65 -2.46 -15.99
C LEU A 91 21.58 -3.27 -15.07
N SER A 92 21.53 -4.60 -15.14
CA SER A 92 22.40 -5.51 -14.37
C SER A 92 23.87 -5.56 -14.83
N PHE A 93 24.24 -4.95 -15.96
CA PHE A 93 25.62 -4.99 -16.50
C PHE A 93 26.38 -3.65 -16.35
N GLN A 94 25.79 -2.64 -15.72
CA GLN A 94 26.53 -1.45 -15.29
C GLN A 94 27.08 -1.68 -13.88
N MET A 95 28.12 -2.51 -13.76
CA MET A 95 29.05 -2.44 -12.63
C MET A 95 30.42 -2.03 -13.15
N SER A 96 30.82 -0.81 -12.78
CA SER A 96 32.19 -0.31 -12.58
C SER A 96 33.24 -0.56 -13.66
N GLU A 97 33.56 0.50 -14.41
CA GLU A 97 34.95 0.90 -14.68
C GLU A 97 35.29 2.07 -13.73
#